data_AF-A0A7J8VZ53-F1
#
_entry.id   AF-A0A7J8VZ53-F1
#
_cell.length_a   1.000
_cell.length_b   1.000
_cell.length_c   1.000
_cell.angle_alpha   90.00
_cell.angle_beta   90.00
_cell.angle_gamma   90.00
#
_symmetry.space_group_name_H-M   'P 1'
#
loop_
_entity.id
_entity.type
_entity.pdbx_description
1 polymer ?
#
loop_
_entity_poly.entity_id
_entity_poly.type
_entity_poly.pdbx_seq_one_letter_code
_entity_poly.pdbx_strand_id
1 'polypeptide(L)'
;IASLNTPISVDDGFNEYESAPKHQKSTTSKVWDEMTELECEKKEKLNAKSVSTFLVCGKHSFRTVEELGFRYLIRIASSNFKNIIRHTAARDVLMYYGKE
;
A
#
# COMPACT_ATOMS: atom_id res chain seq x y z
N ILE A 1 42.57 34.12 -47.16
CA ILE A 1 42.18 34.80 -45.90
C ILE A 1 41.09 33.97 -45.28
N ALA A 2 41.39 33.26 -44.19
CA ALA A 2 40.46 32.36 -43.52
C ALA A 2 39.50 33.19 -42.64
N SER A 3 38.20 33.12 -42.93
CA SER A 3 37.16 33.72 -42.10
C SER A 3 36.94 32.78 -40.91
N LEU A 4 37.52 33.16 -39.77
CA LEU A 4 37.35 32.46 -38.50
C LEU A 4 36.02 32.94 -37.89
N ASN A 5 34.94 32.22 -38.16
CA ASN A 5 33.67 32.44 -37.46
C ASN A 5 33.74 31.69 -36.14
N THR A 6 34.10 32.37 -35.06
CA THR A 6 33.88 31.84 -33.71
C THR A 6 32.38 31.84 -33.42
N PRO A 7 31.77 30.70 -33.07
CA PRO A 7 30.38 30.67 -32.63
C PRO A 7 30.27 31.47 -31.34
N ILE A 8 29.43 32.49 -31.34
CA ILE A 8 29.07 33.21 -30.11
C ILE A 8 28.19 32.24 -29.33
N SER A 9 28.74 31.68 -28.25
CA SER A 9 27.97 30.92 -27.27
C SER A 9 27.01 31.90 -26.61
N VAL A 10 25.74 31.87 -27.03
CA VAL A 10 24.65 32.51 -26.30
C VAL A 10 24.52 31.71 -25.01
N ASP A 11 24.79 32.33 -23.87
CA ASP A 11 24.46 31.76 -22.57
C ASP A 11 22.98 32.06 -22.32
N ASP A 12 22.12 31.26 -22.94
CA ASP A 12 20.70 31.21 -22.62
C ASP A 12 20.60 30.63 -21.21
N GLY A 13 20.54 31.52 -20.21
CA GLY A 13 20.46 31.25 -18.76
C GLY A 13 19.29 30.38 -18.28
N PHE A 14 18.74 29.55 -19.16
CA PHE A 14 17.75 28.50 -18.94
C PHE A 14 18.29 27.32 -18.12
N ASN A 15 19.62 27.17 -18.02
CA ASN A 15 20.29 26.14 -17.21
C ASN A 15 19.95 26.21 -15.71
N GLU A 16 19.63 27.40 -15.18
CA GLU A 16 19.37 27.54 -13.74
C GLU A 16 18.05 26.88 -13.30
N TYR A 17 17.11 26.65 -14.22
CA TYR A 17 15.85 25.96 -13.92
C TYR A 17 16.01 24.44 -13.76
N GLU A 18 17.05 23.85 -14.36
CA GLU A 18 17.22 22.39 -14.40
C GLU A 18 18.14 21.82 -13.31
N SER A 19 18.85 22.69 -12.58
CA SER A 19 19.78 22.31 -11.50
C SER A 19 19.14 22.27 -10.10
N ALA A 20 17.86 22.61 -9.97
CA ALA A 20 17.15 22.41 -8.70
C ALA A 20 17.05 20.89 -8.40
N PRO A 21 17.34 20.44 -7.16
CA PRO A 21 17.05 19.07 -6.77
C PRO A 21 15.57 18.82 -7.08
N LYS A 22 15.30 17.97 -8.07
CA LYS A 22 13.94 17.51 -8.34
C LYS A 22 13.50 16.77 -7.09
N HIS A 23 12.84 17.48 -6.18
CA HIS A 23 12.12 16.86 -5.07
C HIS A 23 11.28 15.79 -5.73
N GLN A 24 11.62 14.53 -5.46
CA GLN A 24 10.77 13.41 -5.86
C GLN A 24 9.40 13.76 -5.28
N LYS A 25 8.48 14.11 -6.17
CA LYS A 25 7.11 14.39 -5.80
C LYS A 25 6.59 13.04 -5.32
N SER A 26 6.59 12.85 -4.00
CA SER A 26 5.90 11.72 -3.39
C SER A 26 4.51 11.72 -4.01
N THR A 27 4.15 10.60 -4.63
CA THR A 27 2.85 10.44 -5.32
C THR A 27 1.70 10.35 -4.32
N THR A 28 2.01 10.58 -3.04
CA THR A 28 1.17 10.48 -1.87
C THR A 28 1.39 11.74 -1.02
N SER A 29 0.31 12.34 -0.54
CA SER A 29 0.37 13.53 0.32
C SER A 29 1.05 13.21 1.65
N LYS A 30 1.82 14.14 2.23
CA LYS A 30 2.45 14.03 3.56
C LYS A 30 1.48 13.58 4.65
N VAL A 31 0.22 13.98 4.55
CA VAL A 31 -0.84 13.60 5.49
C VAL A 31 -1.09 12.09 5.50
N TRP A 32 -0.96 11.43 4.34
CA TRP A 32 -1.08 9.98 4.24
C TRP A 32 0.16 9.28 4.80
N ASP A 33 1.35 9.83 4.54
CA ASP A 33 2.60 9.29 5.08
C ASP A 33 2.58 9.30 6.62
N GLU A 34 2.11 10.41 7.22
CA GLU A 34 1.93 10.56 8.68
C GLU A 34 0.83 9.63 9.23
N MET A 35 -0.31 9.49 8.52
CA MET A 35 -1.38 8.57 8.92
C MET A 35 -0.91 7.11 8.93
N THR A 36 -0.03 6.73 7.99
CA THR A 36 0.51 5.37 7.86
C THR A 36 1.55 5.07 8.95
N GLU A 37 2.33 6.08 9.35
CA GLU A 37 3.34 5.96 10.42
C GLU A 37 2.69 5.82 11.81
N LEU A 38 1.58 6.52 12.06
CA LEU A 38 0.86 6.48 13.34
C LEU A 38 0.12 5.16 13.63
N GLU A 39 -0.15 4.32 12.61
CA GLU A 39 -0.84 3.03 12.82
C GLU A 39 0.09 1.88 13.28
N CYS A 40 1.40 2.12 13.52
CA CYS A 40 2.38 1.03 13.62
C CYS A 40 3.02 0.75 15.00
N GLU A 41 2.48 1.23 16.13
CA GLU A 41 3.07 0.91 17.45
C GLU A 41 2.51 -0.36 18.10
N LYS A 42 1.32 -0.80 17.68
CA LYS A 42 0.73 -2.06 18.15
C LYS A 42 0.28 -2.87 16.94
N LYS A 43 1.23 -3.57 16.31
CA LYS A 43 0.93 -4.62 15.32
C LYS A 43 0.18 -5.75 16.03
N GLU A 44 -1.09 -5.54 16.36
CA GLU A 44 -1.99 -6.65 16.64
C GLU A 44 -1.98 -7.54 15.39
N LYS A 45 -1.32 -8.68 15.54
CA LYS A 45 -1.13 -9.63 14.45
C LYS A 45 -2.51 -10.08 14.00
N LEU A 46 -2.97 -9.60 12.83
CA LEU A 46 -4.14 -10.15 12.18
C LEU A 46 -4.02 -11.68 12.15
N ASN A 47 -5.07 -12.35 12.62
CA ASN A 47 -5.09 -13.80 12.80
C ASN A 47 -6.37 -14.37 12.19
N ALA A 48 -6.45 -15.69 12.05
CA ALA A 48 -7.64 -16.35 11.49
C ALA A 48 -8.93 -16.01 12.27
N LYS A 49 -8.81 -15.75 13.58
CA LYS A 49 -9.94 -15.37 14.43
C LYS A 49 -10.48 -13.99 14.07
N SER A 50 -9.64 -12.98 13.79
CA SER A 50 -10.11 -11.65 13.41
C SER A 50 -10.87 -11.67 12.07
N VAL A 51 -10.39 -12.45 11.10
CA VAL A 51 -11.11 -12.68 9.83
C VAL A 51 -12.43 -13.42 10.07
N SER A 52 -12.44 -14.43 10.94
CA SER A 52 -13.66 -15.17 11.31
C SER A 52 -14.69 -14.24 11.97
N THR A 53 -14.27 -13.37 12.89
CA THR A 53 -15.12 -12.36 13.52
C THR A 53 -15.70 -11.40 12.48
N PHE A 54 -14.88 -10.89 11.56
CA PHE A 54 -15.35 -10.02 10.48
C PHE A 54 -16.44 -10.70 9.64
N LEU A 55 -16.21 -11.95 9.22
CA LEU A 55 -17.19 -12.71 8.43
C LEU A 55 -18.50 -12.95 9.18
N VAL A 56 -18.42 -13.41 10.44
CA VAL A 56 -19.60 -13.75 11.25
C VAL A 56 -20.37 -12.51 11.67
N CYS A 57 -19.70 -11.55 12.32
CA CYS A 57 -20.33 -10.33 12.83
C CYS A 57 -20.82 -9.42 11.70
N GLY A 58 -20.04 -9.32 10.62
CA GLY A 58 -20.41 -8.55 9.42
C GLY A 58 -21.41 -9.25 8.50
N LYS A 59 -21.75 -10.52 8.78
CA LYS A 59 -22.62 -11.37 7.93
C LYS A 59 -22.13 -11.40 6.47
N HIS A 60 -20.82 -11.38 6.28
CA HIS A 60 -20.21 -11.37 4.96
C HIS A 60 -20.18 -12.78 4.36
N SER A 61 -20.26 -12.84 3.03
CA SER A 61 -20.01 -14.09 2.32
C SER A 61 -18.57 -14.53 2.51
N PHE A 62 -18.33 -15.84 2.61
CA PHE A 62 -16.96 -16.37 2.58
C PHE A 62 -16.20 -15.98 1.31
N ARG A 63 -16.90 -15.61 0.22
CA ARG A 63 -16.26 -15.14 -1.02
C ARG A 63 -15.51 -13.81 -0.85
N THR A 64 -15.86 -13.01 0.17
CA THR A 64 -15.21 -11.73 0.47
C THR A 64 -13.72 -11.89 0.74
N VAL A 65 -13.26 -13.03 1.27
CA VAL A 65 -11.83 -13.24 1.54
C VAL A 65 -10.97 -13.33 0.28
N GLU A 66 -11.58 -13.59 -0.88
CA GLU A 66 -10.91 -13.70 -2.18
C GLU A 66 -10.95 -12.40 -3.00
N GLU A 67 -11.76 -11.43 -2.56
CA GLU A 67 -11.88 -10.13 -3.20
C GLU A 67 -10.54 -9.39 -3.16
N LEU A 68 -10.22 -8.68 -4.25
CA LEU A 68 -8.94 -8.00 -4.41
C LEU A 68 -8.75 -6.91 -3.35
N GLY A 69 -9.80 -6.15 -3.04
CA GLY A 69 -9.78 -5.12 -2.00
C GLY A 69 -9.53 -5.70 -0.61
N PHE A 70 -10.19 -6.82 -0.26
CA PHE A 70 -9.97 -7.50 1.01
C PHE A 70 -8.54 -8.02 1.14
N ARG A 71 -8.02 -8.70 0.10
CA ARG A 71 -6.63 -9.20 0.09
C ARG A 71 -5.61 -8.09 0.22
N TYR A 72 -5.85 -6.95 -0.45
CA TYR A 72 -4.99 -5.78 -0.33
C TYR A 72 -5.00 -5.20 1.09
N LEU A 73 -6.18 -5.06 1.69
CA LEU A 73 -6.33 -4.59 3.07
C LEU A 73 -5.60 -5.50 4.06
N ILE A 74 -5.78 -6.81 3.95
CA ILE A 74 -5.10 -7.79 4.82
C ILE A 74 -3.58 -7.71 4.65
N ARG A 75 -3.09 -7.49 3.44
CA ARG A 75 -1.65 -7.35 3.16
C ARG A 75 -1.05 -6.08 3.77
N ILE A 76 -1.78 -4.97 3.75
CA ILE A 76 -1.37 -3.72 4.40
C ILE A 76 -1.34 -3.92 5.91
N ALA A 77 -2.44 -4.43 6.47
CA ALA A 77 -2.59 -4.60 7.91
C ALA A 77 -1.69 -5.71 8.49
N SER A 78 -1.26 -6.68 7.67
CA SER A 78 -0.28 -7.68 8.06
C SER A 78 0.54 -8.18 6.87
N SER A 79 1.78 -7.69 6.78
CA SER A 79 2.71 -7.99 5.68
C SER A 79 3.07 -9.47 5.53
N ASN A 80 2.87 -10.28 6.58
CA ASN A 80 3.19 -11.71 6.60
C ASN A 80 1.96 -12.60 6.48
N PHE A 81 0.77 -12.03 6.37
CA PHE A 81 -0.46 -12.79 6.34
C PHE A 81 -0.65 -13.43 4.97
N LYS A 82 -0.78 -14.76 4.95
CA LYS A 82 -1.01 -15.52 3.72
C LYS A 82 -2.44 -15.25 3.24
N ASN A 83 -2.63 -15.22 1.92
CA ASN A 83 -3.98 -15.13 1.34
C ASN A 83 -4.85 -16.28 1.87
N ILE A 84 -5.99 -15.92 2.46
CA ILE A 84 -7.00 -16.89 2.85
C ILE A 84 -7.84 -17.24 1.63
N ILE A 85 -8.15 -18.52 1.53
CA ILE A 85 -9.08 -19.09 0.56
C ILE A 85 -10.38 -19.47 1.26
N ARG A 86 -11.48 -19.44 0.53
CA ARG A 86 -12.84 -19.57 1.07
C ARG A 86 -13.03 -20.79 1.99
N HIS A 87 -12.48 -21.93 1.60
CA HIS A 87 -12.63 -23.17 2.37
C HIS A 87 -11.89 -23.11 3.72
N THR A 88 -10.74 -22.46 3.78
CA THR A 88 -10.01 -22.24 5.03
C THR A 88 -10.80 -21.30 5.94
N ALA A 89 -11.31 -20.19 5.40
CA ALA A 89 -12.16 -19.28 6.15
C ALA A 89 -13.40 -19.98 6.75
N ALA A 90 -14.06 -20.84 5.97
CA ALA A 90 -15.21 -21.60 6.45
C ALA A 90 -14.83 -22.59 7.56
N ARG A 91 -13.70 -23.28 7.43
CA ARG A 91 -13.18 -24.17 8.48
C ARG A 91 -12.83 -23.42 9.76
N ASP A 92 -12.20 -22.25 9.64
CA ASP A 92 -11.80 -21.43 10.78
C ASP A 92 -13.02 -20.91 11.54
N VAL A 93 -14.04 -20.41 10.83
CA VAL A 93 -15.31 -20.02 11.43
C VAL A 93 -15.95 -21.20 12.17
N LEU A 94 -16.01 -22.38 11.54
CA LEU A 94 -16.56 -23.58 12.18
C LEU A 94 -15.75 -23.98 13.42
N MET A 95 -14.43 -23.89 13.38
CA MET A 95 -13.58 -24.22 14.53
C MET A 95 -13.78 -23.25 15.69
N TYR A 96 -13.89 -21.94 15.42
CA TYR A 96 -13.99 -20.91 16.46
C TYR A 96 -15.40 -20.74 17.01
N TYR A 97 -16.44 -21.00 16.21
CA TYR A 97 -17.84 -20.74 16.55
C TYR A 97 -18.74 -21.98 16.54
N GLY A 98 -18.27 -23.13 16.04
CA GLY A 98 -19.02 -24.39 16.02
C GLY A 98 -18.79 -25.29 17.24
N LYS A 99 -18.21 -24.76 18.32
CA LYS A 99 -18.16 -25.47 19.61
C LYS A 99 -19.45 -25.21 20.37
N GLU A 100 -20.37 -26.17 20.27
CA GLU A 100 -21.51 -26.38 21.16
C GLU A 100 -21.34 -27.74 21.85
#